data_AF-A0A7X6NW98-F1
#
_entry.id   AF-A0A7X6NW98-F1
#
_cell.length_a   1.000
_cell.length_b   1.000
_cell.length_c   1.000
_cell.angle_alpha   90.00
_cell.angle_beta   90.00
_cell.angle_gamma   90.00
#
_symmetry.space_group_name_H-M   'P 1'
#
loop_
_entity.id
_entity.type
_entity.pdbx_description
1 polymer ?
#
loop_
_entity_poly.entity_id
_entity_poly.type
_entity_poly.pdbx_seq_one_letter_code
_entity_poly.pdbx_strand_id
1 'polypeptide(L)'
;MHASTLWIADPGPLVDFLCAEDACFLRGSEGFVALGEVARYEGNSMLEADAWWHEMTTQIENESEMPGRFGTGPLAYGAFCFDPGNTVHSSVLIVPEVIIGRRDGHSWLTQIGYDRVSPKLPPRHEKPAPPTNLRFQRGSLSAHEWLAVVT
;
A
#
# COMPACT_ATOMS: atom_id res chain seq x y z
N MET A 1 -3.73 18.70 -2.44
CA MET A 1 -4.34 17.36 -2.29
C MET A 1 -5.10 17.35 -0.98
N HIS A 2 -6.27 16.72 -0.91
CA HIS A 2 -7.05 16.64 0.32
C HIS A 2 -7.08 15.21 0.84
N ALA A 3 -7.06 15.08 2.15
CA ALA A 3 -7.30 13.83 2.83
C ALA A 3 -8.29 14.02 3.97
N SER A 4 -9.16 13.03 4.17
CA SER A 4 -10.10 13.02 5.28
C SER A 4 -10.07 11.65 5.95
N THR A 5 -9.88 11.65 7.27
CA THR A 5 -9.75 10.46 8.10
C THR A 5 -10.83 10.44 9.17
N LEU A 6 -11.66 9.39 9.17
CA LEU A 6 -12.80 9.25 10.07
C LEU A 6 -12.70 7.96 10.87
N TRP A 7 -13.28 7.98 12.06
CA TRP A 7 -13.62 6.76 12.78
C TRP A 7 -14.71 6.00 12.04
N ILE A 8 -14.60 4.67 12.01
CA ILE A 8 -15.67 3.81 11.51
C ILE A 8 -15.99 2.72 12.54
N ALA A 9 -17.23 2.22 12.48
CA ALA A 9 -17.57 0.96 13.11
C ALA A 9 -16.73 -0.18 12.50
N ASP A 10 -16.62 -1.30 13.20
CA ASP A 10 -15.91 -2.47 12.70
C ASP A 10 -16.40 -2.88 11.30
N PRO A 11 -15.57 -2.76 10.24
CA PRO A 11 -15.98 -3.04 8.88
C PRO A 11 -15.97 -4.54 8.54
N GLY A 12 -15.61 -5.41 9.50
CA GLY A 12 -15.37 -6.83 9.27
C GLY A 12 -13.96 -7.11 8.74
N PRO A 13 -13.73 -8.23 8.03
CA PRO A 13 -12.41 -8.58 7.50
C PRO A 13 -11.95 -7.54 6.45
N LEU A 14 -10.79 -6.92 6.68
CA LEU A 14 -10.27 -5.87 5.79
C LEU A 14 -9.93 -6.39 4.39
N VAL A 15 -9.55 -7.66 4.28
CA VAL A 15 -9.25 -8.32 3.00
C VAL A 15 -10.46 -8.43 2.07
N ASP A 16 -11.67 -8.28 2.60
CA ASP A 16 -12.89 -8.33 1.79
C ASP A 16 -13.10 -7.05 0.99
N PHE A 17 -12.27 -6.02 1.15
CA PHE A 17 -12.29 -4.80 0.33
C PHE A 17 -11.26 -4.81 -0.80
N LEU A 18 -10.40 -5.84 -0.89
CA LEU A 18 -9.30 -5.88 -1.85
C LEU A 18 -9.75 -6.34 -3.25
N CYS A 19 -9.24 -5.65 -4.26
CA CYS A 19 -9.14 -6.08 -5.65
C CYS A 19 -7.69 -6.47 -6.00
N ALA A 20 -7.46 -6.90 -7.24
CA ALA A 20 -6.18 -7.45 -7.69
C ALA A 20 -4.99 -6.47 -7.64
N GLU A 21 -5.24 -5.17 -7.78
CA GLU A 21 -4.21 -4.12 -7.83
C GLU A 21 -3.97 -3.46 -6.45
N ASP A 22 -4.75 -3.84 -5.45
CA ASP A 22 -4.71 -3.22 -4.13
C ASP A 22 -3.63 -3.84 -3.23
N ALA A 23 -3.26 -3.13 -2.17
CA ALA A 23 -2.22 -3.56 -1.25
C ALA A 23 -2.76 -3.89 0.14
N CYS A 24 -2.08 -4.81 0.81
CA CYS A 24 -2.48 -5.35 2.10
C CYS A 24 -1.27 -5.44 3.04
N PHE A 25 -1.31 -4.69 4.14
CA PHE A 25 -0.28 -4.68 5.18
C PHE A 25 -0.92 -5.08 6.51
N LEU A 26 -1.13 -6.39 6.70
CA LEU A 26 -1.81 -6.94 7.86
C LEU A 26 -0.93 -7.89 8.68
N ARG A 27 -1.12 -7.86 10.00
CA ARG A 27 -0.66 -8.89 10.94
C ARG A 27 -1.88 -9.40 11.71
N GLY A 28 -2.42 -10.54 11.29
CA GLY A 28 -3.71 -11.01 11.78
C GLY A 28 -4.84 -10.11 11.28
N SER A 29 -5.63 -9.53 12.19
CA SER A 29 -6.71 -8.58 11.87
C SER A 29 -6.31 -7.10 11.97
N GLU A 30 -5.06 -6.82 12.34
CA GLU A 30 -4.51 -5.47 12.57
C GLU A 30 -3.65 -5.02 11.38
N GLY A 31 -3.63 -3.72 11.10
CA GLY A 31 -2.93 -3.11 9.98
C GLY A 31 -3.88 -2.36 9.05
N PHE A 32 -3.61 -2.34 7.75
CA PHE A 32 -4.47 -1.69 6.77
C PHE A 32 -4.49 -2.38 5.41
N VAL A 33 -5.55 -2.09 4.66
CA VAL A 33 -5.62 -2.28 3.21
C VAL A 33 -5.63 -0.92 2.53
N ALA A 34 -4.98 -0.83 1.38
CA ALA A 34 -4.81 0.38 0.59
C ALA A 34 -5.34 0.13 -0.82
N LEU A 35 -6.35 0.89 -1.21
CA LEU A 35 -7.11 0.70 -2.44
C LEU A 35 -6.91 1.85 -3.40
N GLY A 36 -6.80 1.53 -4.68
CA GLY A 36 -6.60 2.51 -5.75
C GLY A 36 -5.27 3.26 -5.65
N GLU A 37 -5.11 4.26 -6.50
CA GLU A 37 -3.89 5.06 -6.63
C GLU A 37 -4.24 6.52 -6.98
N VAL A 38 -3.81 7.46 -6.14
CA VAL A 38 -3.89 8.91 -6.41
C VAL A 38 -2.61 9.39 -7.10
N ALA A 39 -1.47 8.84 -6.68
CA ALA A 39 -0.17 9.22 -7.22
C ALA A 39 0.83 8.08 -7.07
N ARG A 40 1.81 8.04 -7.98
CA ARG A 40 2.97 7.15 -7.89
C ARG A 40 4.28 7.88 -8.08
N TYR A 41 5.28 7.40 -7.37
CA TYR A 41 6.67 7.51 -7.74
C TYR A 41 7.12 6.17 -8.34
N GLU A 42 7.85 6.25 -9.45
CA GLU A 42 8.49 5.10 -10.09
C GLU A 42 9.96 5.45 -10.37
N GLY A 43 10.88 4.64 -9.87
CA GLY A 43 12.31 4.90 -9.96
C GLY A 43 13.16 3.80 -9.30
N ASN A 44 14.42 4.08 -9.01
CA ASN A 44 15.37 3.09 -8.50
C ASN A 44 15.94 3.43 -7.11
N SER A 45 15.49 4.51 -6.49
CA SER A 45 16.07 5.04 -5.25
C SER A 45 15.02 5.23 -4.17
N MET A 46 15.19 4.55 -3.03
CA MET A 46 14.38 4.79 -1.84
C MET A 46 14.53 6.22 -1.32
N LEU A 47 15.70 6.84 -1.49
CA LEU A 47 15.96 8.20 -1.06
C LEU A 47 15.16 9.23 -1.89
N GLU A 48 15.07 9.01 -3.20
CA GLU A 48 14.26 9.87 -4.07
C GLU A 48 12.77 9.67 -3.80
N ALA A 49 12.33 8.43 -3.55
CA ALA A 49 10.95 8.15 -3.17
C ALA A 49 10.57 8.81 -1.84
N ASP A 50 11.47 8.79 -0.84
CA ASP A 50 11.27 9.47 0.44
C ASP A 50 11.18 10.99 0.27
N ALA A 51 12.08 11.58 -0.53
CA ALA A 51 12.04 13.02 -0.82
C ALA A 51 10.75 13.42 -1.56
N TRP A 52 10.33 12.64 -2.55
CA TRP A 52 9.07 12.83 -3.27
C TRP A 52 7.86 12.77 -2.33
N TRP A 53 7.82 11.77 -1.44
CA TRP A 53 6.74 11.63 -0.47
C TRP A 53 6.74 12.77 0.53
N HIS A 54 7.92 13.15 1.03
CA HIS A 54 8.06 14.28 1.94
C HIS A 54 7.52 15.56 1.32
N GLU A 55 7.92 15.91 0.10
CA GLU A 55 7.40 17.07 -0.63
C GLU A 55 5.88 17.01 -0.76
N MET A 56 5.34 15.87 -1.20
CA MET A 56 3.90 15.69 -1.35
C MET A 56 3.15 15.92 -0.04
N THR A 57 3.64 15.38 1.08
CA THR A 57 2.98 15.51 2.39
C THR A 57 2.83 16.97 2.84
N THR A 58 3.75 17.86 2.43
CA THR A 58 3.65 19.29 2.74
C THR A 58 2.47 19.98 2.06
N GLN A 59 1.92 19.37 1.01
CA GLN A 59 0.82 19.89 0.19
C GLN A 59 -0.52 19.18 0.47
N ILE A 60 -0.56 18.25 1.44
CA ILE A 60 -1.79 17.56 1.83
C ILE A 60 -2.51 18.37 2.89
N GLU A 61 -3.70 18.84 2.56
CA GLU A 61 -4.67 19.31 3.55
C GLU A 61 -5.33 18.09 4.20
N ASN A 62 -4.99 17.81 5.46
CA ASN A 62 -5.43 16.63 6.18
C ASN A 62 -6.47 16.98 7.27
N GLU A 63 -7.72 16.62 7.03
CA GLU A 63 -8.80 16.65 8.03
C GLU A 63 -8.88 15.28 8.74
N SER A 64 -8.81 15.25 10.07
CA SER A 64 -8.80 13.98 10.81
C SER A 64 -9.55 14.05 12.13
N GLU A 65 -10.43 13.07 12.36
CA GLU A 65 -11.04 12.78 13.66
C GLU A 65 -10.09 12.04 14.62
N MET A 66 -8.87 11.74 14.16
CA MET A 66 -7.85 10.96 14.86
C MET A 66 -6.51 11.69 14.98
N PRO A 67 -6.48 12.96 15.41
CA PRO A 67 -5.23 13.71 15.49
C PRO A 67 -4.24 13.04 16.47
N GLY A 68 -2.96 13.02 16.11
CA GLY A 68 -1.87 12.52 16.95
C GLY A 68 -1.70 10.99 17.01
N ARG A 69 -2.50 10.21 16.25
CA ARG A 69 -2.28 8.76 16.12
C ARG A 69 -1.39 8.42 14.93
N PHE A 70 -0.20 7.91 15.21
CA PHE A 70 0.74 7.45 14.18
C PHE A 70 0.19 6.24 13.41
N GLY A 71 0.42 6.22 12.09
CA GLY A 71 -0.04 5.15 11.21
C GLY A 71 -1.54 5.22 10.85
N THR A 72 -2.19 6.36 11.10
CA THR A 72 -3.54 6.68 10.61
C THR A 72 -3.48 7.92 9.73
N GLY A 73 -4.41 8.09 8.80
CA GLY A 73 -4.34 9.18 7.82
C GLY A 73 -3.54 8.84 6.56
N PRO A 74 -3.14 9.85 5.78
CA PRO A 74 -2.40 9.66 4.54
C PRO A 74 -1.10 8.89 4.76
N LEU A 75 -0.89 7.89 3.92
CA LEU A 75 0.36 7.14 3.84
C LEU A 75 0.67 6.82 2.39
N ALA A 76 1.92 6.46 2.14
CA ALA A 76 2.33 5.81 0.91
C ALA A 76 2.80 4.38 1.23
N TYR A 77 2.62 3.46 0.30
CA TYR A 77 3.15 2.10 0.37
C TYR A 77 3.92 1.78 -0.91
N GLY A 78 4.89 0.89 -0.86
CA GLY A 78 5.74 0.66 -2.01
C GLY A 78 6.50 -0.66 -1.96
N ALA A 79 7.01 -1.04 -3.12
CA ALA A 79 7.89 -2.18 -3.30
C ALA A 79 9.14 -1.71 -4.02
N PHE A 80 10.31 -2.01 -3.44
CA PHE A 80 11.60 -1.57 -3.97
C PHE A 80 12.43 -2.76 -4.42
N CYS A 81 13.08 -2.60 -5.56
CA CYS A 81 13.93 -3.64 -6.12
C CYS A 81 15.17 -3.85 -5.23
N PHE A 82 15.46 -5.10 -4.90
CA PHE A 82 16.64 -5.46 -4.12
C PHE A 82 17.95 -5.12 -4.85
N ASP A 83 17.99 -5.39 -6.16
CA ASP A 83 19.11 -5.07 -7.04
C ASP A 83 18.60 -4.33 -8.30
N PRO A 84 18.50 -2.99 -8.24
CA PRO A 84 17.99 -2.18 -9.34
C PRO A 84 18.83 -2.29 -10.62
N GLY A 85 20.09 -2.72 -10.55
CA GLY A 85 20.97 -2.89 -11.71
C GLY A 85 20.73 -4.20 -12.48
N ASN A 86 20.09 -5.18 -11.84
CA ASN A 86 19.90 -6.53 -12.37
C ASN A 86 18.43 -6.95 -12.45
N THR A 87 17.54 -5.99 -12.74
CA THR A 87 16.10 -6.22 -12.89
C THR A 87 15.53 -5.38 -14.03
N VAL A 88 14.43 -5.85 -14.63
CA VAL A 88 13.62 -5.06 -15.60
C VAL A 88 12.50 -4.27 -14.92
N HIS A 89 12.30 -4.47 -13.62
CA HIS A 89 11.24 -3.83 -12.85
C HIS A 89 11.75 -2.56 -12.17
N SER A 90 10.89 -1.56 -12.08
CA SER A 90 11.13 -0.33 -11.31
C SER A 90 10.75 -0.53 -9.84
N SER A 91 11.37 0.24 -8.96
CA SER A 91 10.82 0.44 -7.61
C SER A 91 9.65 1.42 -7.65
N VAL A 92 8.64 1.18 -6.82
CA VAL A 92 7.41 1.97 -6.81
C VAL A 92 7.04 2.39 -5.40
N LEU A 93 6.51 3.60 -5.27
CA LEU A 93 5.87 4.12 -4.07
C LEU A 93 4.52 4.75 -4.47
N ILE A 94 3.44 4.29 -3.87
CA ILE A 94 2.06 4.58 -4.25
C ILE A 94 1.36 5.26 -3.08
N VAL A 95 0.64 6.35 -3.39
CA VAL A 95 -0.33 6.97 -2.50
C VAL A 95 -1.71 6.44 -2.90
N PRO A 96 -2.40 5.65 -2.04
CA PRO A 96 -3.72 5.11 -2.36
C PRO A 96 -4.82 6.17 -2.37
N GLU A 97 -5.95 5.84 -2.99
CA GLU A 97 -7.18 6.63 -2.86
C GLU A 97 -7.87 6.39 -1.52
N VAL A 98 -7.85 5.14 -1.04
CA VAL A 98 -8.56 4.73 0.17
C VAL A 98 -7.66 3.87 1.04
N ILE A 99 -7.68 4.13 2.34
CA ILE A 99 -7.03 3.28 3.35
C ILE A 99 -8.09 2.87 4.35
N ILE A 100 -8.26 1.57 4.55
CA ILE A 100 -9.13 1.02 5.59
C ILE A 100 -8.24 0.29 6.58
N GLY A 101 -8.23 0.75 7.82
CA GLY A 101 -7.30 0.24 8.82
C GLY A 101 -7.97 -0.17 10.12
N ARG A 102 -7.27 -1.04 10.85
CA ARG A 102 -7.60 -1.44 12.22
C ARG A 102 -6.34 -1.44 13.07
N ARG A 103 -6.43 -0.83 14.24
CA ARG A 103 -5.35 -0.77 15.23
C ARG A 103 -5.94 -0.68 16.64
N ASP A 104 -5.48 -1.51 17.56
CA ASP A 104 -5.85 -1.45 18.99
C ASP A 104 -7.40 -1.48 19.21
N GLY A 105 -8.10 -2.33 18.45
CA GLY A 105 -9.57 -2.49 18.52
C GLY A 105 -10.37 -1.38 17.83
N HIS A 106 -9.68 -0.47 17.14
CA HIS A 106 -10.20 0.77 16.60
C HIS A 106 -10.04 0.76 15.07
N SER A 107 -11.10 1.04 14.32
CA SER A 107 -11.09 1.01 12.85
C SER A 107 -11.25 2.42 12.27
N TRP A 108 -10.57 2.71 11.16
CA TRP A 108 -10.64 3.99 10.49
C TRP A 108 -10.74 3.85 8.97
N LEU A 109 -11.20 4.93 8.34
CA LEU A 109 -11.19 5.12 6.90
C LEU A 109 -10.49 6.43 6.59
N THR A 110 -9.47 6.38 5.73
CA THR A 110 -8.87 7.57 5.13
C THR A 110 -9.18 7.57 3.64
N GLN A 111 -9.70 8.68 3.12
CA GLN A 111 -9.79 8.93 1.68
C GLN A 111 -8.83 10.06 1.30
N ILE A 112 -8.19 9.93 0.14
CA ILE A 112 -7.22 10.89 -0.40
C ILE A 112 -7.62 11.21 -1.84
N GLY A 113 -7.50 12.48 -2.26
CA GLY A 113 -7.81 12.90 -3.63
C GLY A 113 -7.36 14.32 -3.95
N TYR A 114 -7.36 14.68 -5.23
CA TYR A 114 -6.96 16.02 -5.68
C TYR A 114 -7.97 17.11 -5.29
N ASP A 115 -9.27 16.76 -5.28
CA ASP A 115 -10.36 17.60 -4.80
C ASP A 115 -10.77 17.25 -3.37
N ARG A 116 -11.69 18.03 -2.79
CA ARG A 116 -12.25 17.72 -1.47
C ARG A 116 -12.90 16.34 -1.47
N VAL A 117 -12.47 15.51 -0.53
CA VAL A 117 -12.95 14.13 -0.36
C VAL A 117 -14.04 14.03 0.71
N SER A 118 -14.88 12.99 0.60
CA SER A 118 -15.92 12.67 1.59
C SER A 118 -15.87 11.15 1.81
N PRO A 119 -15.11 10.68 2.82
CA PRO A 119 -14.82 9.27 2.99
C PRO A 119 -16.09 8.43 3.10
N LYS A 120 -16.16 7.39 2.27
CA LYS A 120 -17.23 6.38 2.28
C LYS A 120 -16.60 5.01 2.16
N LEU A 121 -17.12 4.06 2.93
CA LEU A 121 -16.66 2.67 2.83
C LEU A 121 -16.95 2.14 1.42
N PRO A 122 -15.93 1.61 0.73
CA PRO A 122 -16.11 1.00 -0.59
C PRO A 122 -16.89 -0.33 -0.46
N PRO A 123 -17.43 -0.86 -1.59
CA PRO A 123 -18.06 -2.17 -1.58
C PRO A 123 -17.06 -3.27 -1.20
N ARG A 124 -17.60 -4.38 -0.69
CA ARG A 124 -16.83 -5.60 -0.44
C ARG A 124 -16.88 -6.50 -1.67
N HIS A 125 -15.82 -7.28 -1.84
CA HIS A 125 -15.63 -8.24 -2.92
C HIS A 125 -15.78 -9.66 -2.40
N GLU A 126 -16.20 -10.55 -3.30
CA GLU A 126 -16.18 -11.98 -3.03
C GLU A 126 -14.74 -12.48 -2.95
N LYS A 127 -14.55 -13.55 -2.16
CA LYS A 127 -13.25 -14.17 -2.01
C LYS A 127 -12.72 -14.64 -3.38
N PRO A 128 -11.46 -14.31 -3.75
CA PRO A 128 -10.87 -14.78 -4.99
C PRO A 128 -10.93 -16.31 -5.11
N ALA A 129 -11.17 -16.79 -6.32
CA ALA A 129 -11.05 -18.22 -6.61
C ALA A 129 -9.59 -18.69 -6.35
N PRO A 130 -9.38 -19.93 -5.86
CA PRO A 130 -8.05 -20.47 -5.69
C PRO A 130 -7.24 -20.43 -7.00
N PRO A 131 -5.93 -20.12 -6.95
CA PRO A 131 -5.11 -20.12 -8.15
C PRO A 131 -5.09 -21.51 -8.78
N THR A 132 -5.22 -21.56 -10.11
CA THR A 132 -5.09 -22.79 -10.90
C THR A 132 -3.82 -22.72 -11.74
N ASN A 133 -3.34 -23.87 -12.26
CA ASN A 133 -2.17 -23.93 -13.13
C ASN A 133 -0.84 -23.43 -12.52
N LEU A 134 -0.57 -23.74 -11.25
CA LEU A 134 0.75 -23.51 -10.66
C LEU A 134 1.84 -24.18 -11.51
N ARG A 135 2.86 -23.40 -11.88
CA ARG A 135 4.04 -23.85 -12.62
C ARG A 135 5.28 -23.43 -11.85
N PHE A 136 6.21 -24.36 -11.69
CA PHE A 136 7.52 -24.08 -11.12
C PHE A 136 8.50 -23.91 -12.28
N GLN A 137 9.23 -22.80 -12.28
CA GLN A 137 10.28 -22.52 -13.27
C GLN A 137 11.63 -22.42 -12.55
N ARG A 138 12.71 -22.70 -13.30
CA ARG A 138 14.07 -22.51 -12.79
C ARG A 138 14.36 -21.01 -12.70
N GLY A 139 14.99 -20.58 -11.62
CA GLY A 139 15.41 -19.18 -11.43
C GLY A 139 16.50 -18.75 -12.42
N SER A 140 16.85 -17.46 -12.38
CA SER A 140 17.82 -16.83 -13.29
C SER A 140 19.24 -17.39 -13.19
N LEU A 141 19.60 -18.01 -12.08
CA LEU A 141 20.89 -18.66 -11.85
C LEU A 141 20.70 -20.15 -11.55
N SER A 142 21.58 -20.97 -12.09
CA SER A 142 21.78 -22.34 -11.65
C SER A 142 22.36 -22.39 -10.23
N ALA A 143 22.25 -23.54 -9.56
CA ALA A 143 22.84 -23.73 -8.23
C ALA A 143 24.36 -23.48 -8.21
N HIS A 144 25.06 -23.81 -9.29
CA HIS A 144 26.51 -23.58 -9.39
C HIS A 144 26.85 -22.10 -9.54
N GLU A 145 26.08 -21.35 -10.35
CA GLU A 145 26.24 -19.91 -10.49
C GLU A 145 25.92 -19.17 -9.19
N TRP A 146 24.88 -19.60 -8.46
CA TRP A 146 24.57 -19.04 -7.13
C TRP A 146 25.74 -19.19 -6.15
N LEU A 147 26.35 -20.38 -6.09
CA LEU A 147 27.50 -20.63 -5.21
C LEU A 147 28.70 -19.75 -5.52
N ALA A 148 28.91 -19.35 -6.78
CA ALA A 148 30.02 -18.51 -7.17
C ALA A 148 29.85 -17.03 -6.77
N VAL A 149 28.61 -16.57 -6.49
CA VAL A 149 28.30 -15.16 -6.19
C VAL A 149 28.23 -14.86 -4.68
N VAL A 150 28.03 -15.88 -3.82
CA VAL A 150 27.90 -15.72 -2.35
C VAL A 150 29.20 -16.04 -1.60
N THR A 151 30.34 -15.60 -2.14
CA THR A 151 31.66 -15.81 -1.48
C THR A 151 32.10 -14.53 -0.78
#